data_AF-A0A8D0L6G9-F1
#
_entry.id   AF-A0A8D0L6G9-F1
#
_cell.length_a   1.000
_cell.length_b   1.000
_cell.length_c   1.000
_cell.angle_alpha   90.00
_cell.angle_beta   90.00
_cell.angle_gamma   90.00
#
_symmetry.space_group_name_H-M   'P 1'
#
loop_
_entity.id
_entity.type
_entity.pdbx_description
1 polymer ?
#
loop_
_entity_poly.entity_id
_entity_poly.type
_entity_poly.pdbx_seq_one_letter_code
_entity_poly.pdbx_strand_id
1 'polypeptide(L)'
;MAGSPDMAALEDSFRKFAVYGDTKATGQEMNGKNWAKLCKDCKVTDGKGVTSTDVDIVFSKVKGKTARVITYEEFKNALEDLAPKRFKDKSKEEAYECICQLVAGKEPANVGVTKAKAGGAVERLTDTSKYTGSHKERFDESGKGKGKGGREDIVDTSGYVSAYKHAGTYDAKVKK
;
A
#
# COMPACT_ATOMS: atom_id res chain seq x y z
N MET A 1 -2.02 -6.82 -37.55
CA MET A 1 -1.92 -7.90 -36.55
C MET A 1 -2.51 -7.37 -35.25
N ALA A 2 -3.83 -7.50 -35.07
CA ALA A 2 -4.49 -7.07 -33.84
C ALA A 2 -4.10 -8.04 -32.73
N GLY A 3 -3.55 -7.52 -31.62
CA GLY A 3 -3.26 -8.32 -30.45
C GLY A 3 -4.53 -9.03 -30.00
N SER A 4 -4.45 -10.35 -29.82
CA SER A 4 -5.56 -11.15 -29.30
C SER A 4 -6.06 -10.55 -27.97
N PRO A 5 -7.39 -10.54 -27.73
CA PRO A 5 -7.98 -9.97 -26.51
C PRO A 5 -7.40 -10.58 -25.23
N ASP A 6 -6.96 -11.84 -25.29
CA ASP A 6 -6.29 -12.55 -24.20
C ASP A 6 -4.96 -11.91 -23.76
N MET A 7 -4.19 -11.34 -24.69
CA MET A 7 -2.90 -10.71 -24.36
C MET A 7 -3.09 -9.37 -23.65
N ALA A 8 -4.14 -8.63 -23.98
CA ALA A 8 -4.50 -7.40 -23.28
C ALA A 8 -5.00 -7.69 -21.86
N ALA A 9 -5.82 -8.73 -21.69
CA ALA A 9 -6.30 -9.18 -20.38
C ALA A 9 -5.17 -9.74 -19.50
N LEU A 10 -4.16 -10.37 -20.10
CA LEU A 10 -2.96 -10.82 -19.42
C LEU A 10 -2.13 -9.64 -18.90
N GLU A 11 -1.90 -8.62 -19.74
CA GLU A 11 -1.16 -7.42 -19.34
C GLU A 11 -1.89 -6.62 -18.25
N ASP A 12 -3.22 -6.50 -18.34
CA ASP A 12 -4.04 -5.89 -17.30
C ASP A 12 -3.90 -6.63 -15.96
N SER A 13 -3.95 -7.97 -15.99
CA SER A 13 -3.73 -8.78 -14.80
C SER A 13 -2.33 -8.57 -14.24
N PHE A 14 -1.29 -8.57 -15.10
CA PHE A 14 0.09 -8.26 -14.70
C PHE A 14 0.17 -6.91 -13.99
N ARG A 15 -0.41 -5.84 -14.54
CA ARG A 15 -0.41 -4.50 -13.94
C ARG A 15 -1.10 -4.50 -12.57
N LYS A 16 -2.25 -5.17 -12.44
CA LYS A 16 -2.98 -5.27 -11.17
C LYS A 16 -2.18 -5.97 -10.08
N PHE A 17 -1.50 -7.06 -10.42
CA PHE A 17 -0.60 -7.74 -9.47
C PHE A 17 0.70 -6.96 -9.23
N ALA A 18 1.21 -6.23 -10.22
CA ALA A 18 2.44 -5.45 -10.09
C ALA A 18 2.31 -4.32 -9.05
N VAL A 19 1.19 -3.59 -9.06
CA VAL A 19 0.93 -2.51 -8.07
C VAL A 19 0.39 -3.00 -6.73
N TYR A 20 0.09 -4.29 -6.62
CA TYR A 20 -0.55 -4.83 -5.43
C TYR A 20 0.33 -4.71 -4.19
N GLY A 21 -0.16 -3.98 -3.19
CA GLY A 21 0.52 -3.79 -1.91
C GLY A 21 1.72 -2.83 -1.96
N ASP A 22 2.00 -2.21 -3.10
CA ASP A 22 3.03 -1.17 -3.26
C ASP A 22 2.42 0.07 -3.92
N THR A 23 2.10 1.07 -3.08
CA THR A 23 1.46 2.31 -3.53
C THR A 23 2.36 3.19 -4.39
N LYS A 24 3.66 2.86 -4.53
CA LYS A 24 4.62 3.59 -5.37
C LYS A 24 4.90 2.90 -6.69
N ALA A 25 4.46 1.66 -6.87
CA ALA A 25 4.70 0.90 -8.08
C ALA A 25 3.91 1.48 -9.26
N THR A 26 4.55 1.54 -10.44
CA THR A 26 3.97 2.08 -11.68
C THR A 26 3.18 1.03 -12.47
N GLY A 27 3.23 -0.23 -12.05
CA GLY A 27 2.64 -1.36 -12.76
C GLY A 27 3.45 -1.87 -13.96
N GLN A 28 4.66 -1.34 -14.18
CA GLN A 28 5.56 -1.78 -15.26
C GLN A 28 6.41 -2.99 -14.87
N GLU A 29 6.64 -3.19 -13.56
CA GLU A 29 7.51 -4.22 -13.02
C GLU A 29 6.82 -4.92 -11.84
N MET A 30 7.10 -6.21 -11.67
CA MET A 30 6.50 -7.05 -10.63
C MET A 30 7.58 -7.63 -9.73
N ASN A 31 7.41 -7.52 -8.41
CA ASN A 31 8.31 -8.13 -7.44
C ASN A 31 8.01 -9.63 -7.23
N GLY A 32 8.96 -10.37 -6.65
CA GLY A 32 8.83 -11.81 -6.43
C GLY A 32 7.65 -12.22 -5.53
N LYS A 33 7.28 -11.38 -4.56
CA LYS A 33 6.12 -11.63 -3.69
C LYS A 33 4.82 -11.56 -4.48
N ASN A 34 4.68 -10.57 -5.35
CA ASN A 34 3.50 -10.37 -6.19
C ASN A 34 3.42 -11.42 -7.30
N TRP A 35 4.56 -11.83 -7.87
CA TRP A 35 4.65 -12.99 -8.77
C TRP A 35 4.18 -14.28 -8.10
N ALA A 36 4.71 -14.60 -6.91
CA ALA A 36 4.28 -15.78 -6.15
C ALA A 36 2.79 -15.74 -5.79
N LYS A 37 2.25 -14.54 -5.52
CA LYS A 37 0.81 -14.33 -5.31
C LYS A 37 0.01 -14.58 -6.57
N LEU A 38 0.42 -14.04 -7.71
CA LEU A 38 -0.22 -14.26 -9.01
C LEU A 38 -0.29 -15.75 -9.32
N CYS A 39 0.81 -16.48 -9.15
CA CYS A 39 0.83 -17.92 -9.42
C CYS A 39 -0.13 -18.71 -8.51
N LYS A 40 -0.31 -18.28 -7.25
CA LYS A 40 -1.27 -18.90 -6.32
C LYS A 40 -2.71 -18.54 -6.64
N ASP A 41 -3.02 -17.25 -6.79
CA ASP A 41 -4.38 -16.75 -7.04
C ASP A 41 -4.92 -17.26 -8.39
N CYS A 42 -4.06 -17.35 -9.40
CA CYS A 42 -4.41 -17.87 -10.73
C CYS A 42 -4.34 -19.40 -10.83
N LYS A 43 -4.01 -20.11 -9.74
CA LYS A 43 -3.86 -21.58 -9.71
C LYS A 43 -2.84 -22.13 -10.72
N VAL A 44 -1.81 -21.33 -11.01
CA VAL A 44 -0.62 -21.77 -11.76
C VAL A 44 0.18 -22.77 -10.93
N THR A 45 0.32 -22.52 -9.62
CA THR A 45 0.80 -23.53 -8.68
C THR A 45 -0.31 -24.54 -8.40
N ASP A 46 -0.12 -25.78 -8.83
CA ASP A 46 -1.03 -26.90 -8.59
C ASP A 46 -0.60 -27.77 -7.40
N GLY A 47 0.58 -27.50 -6.82
CA GLY A 47 1.15 -28.29 -5.73
C GLY A 47 1.60 -29.68 -6.15
N LYS A 48 1.61 -29.98 -7.45
CA LYS A 48 2.02 -31.28 -8.02
C LYS A 48 3.13 -31.07 -9.05
N GLY A 49 2.82 -30.44 -10.18
CA GLY A 49 3.78 -30.15 -11.25
C GLY A 49 4.54 -28.85 -11.04
N VAL A 50 3.87 -27.82 -10.50
CA VAL A 50 4.44 -26.50 -10.21
C VAL A 50 4.31 -26.22 -8.72
N THR A 51 5.44 -26.26 -8.02
CA THR A 51 5.52 -25.94 -6.58
C THR A 51 5.87 -24.48 -6.35
N SER A 52 5.72 -23.98 -5.11
CA SER A 52 6.18 -22.63 -4.76
C SER A 52 7.68 -22.44 -5.02
N THR A 53 8.47 -23.48 -4.78
CA THR A 53 9.92 -23.46 -5.04
C THR A 53 10.19 -23.30 -6.54
N ASP A 54 9.43 -23.97 -7.41
CA ASP A 54 9.56 -23.80 -8.86
C ASP A 54 9.27 -22.36 -9.29
N VAL A 55 8.25 -21.73 -8.69
CA VAL A 55 7.87 -20.34 -8.97
C VAL A 55 8.99 -19.38 -8.58
N ASP A 56 9.62 -19.58 -7.42
CA ASP A 56 10.77 -18.79 -6.95
C ASP A 56 12.03 -19.01 -7.81
N ILE A 57 12.27 -20.25 -8.25
CA ILE A 57 13.38 -20.59 -9.15
C ILE A 57 13.19 -19.91 -10.51
N VAL A 58 12.01 -20.01 -11.12
CA VAL A 58 11.72 -19.38 -12.41
C VAL A 58 11.86 -17.88 -12.32
N PHE A 59 11.30 -17.25 -11.27
CA PHE A 59 11.49 -15.82 -11.02
C PHE A 59 12.98 -15.43 -10.99
N SER A 60 13.78 -16.23 -10.27
CA SER A 60 15.21 -15.98 -10.14
C SER A 60 16.01 -16.21 -11.41
N LYS A 61 15.51 -17.08 -12.30
CA LYS A 61 16.09 -17.38 -13.61
C LYS A 61 15.81 -16.29 -14.63
N VAL A 62 14.57 -15.78 -14.69
CA VAL A 62 14.18 -14.80 -15.71
C VAL A 62 14.60 -13.38 -15.38
N LYS A 63 14.73 -13.04 -14.09
CA LYS A 63 15.11 -11.69 -13.67
C LYS A 63 16.59 -11.43 -13.91
N GLY A 64 16.93 -10.17 -14.20
CA GLY A 64 18.32 -9.72 -14.21
C GLY A 64 19.10 -10.08 -12.93
N LYS A 65 20.41 -10.31 -13.06
CA LYS A 65 21.30 -10.58 -11.92
C LYS A 65 21.21 -9.41 -10.93
N THR A 66 20.91 -9.71 -9.66
CA THR A 66 20.65 -8.71 -8.58
C THR A 66 19.28 -7.99 -8.64
N ALA A 67 18.52 -8.08 -9.74
CA ALA A 67 17.19 -7.48 -9.80
C ALA A 67 16.23 -8.07 -8.74
N ARG A 68 15.34 -7.25 -8.21
CA ARG A 68 14.28 -7.65 -7.25
C ARG A 68 12.90 -7.73 -7.88
N VAL A 69 12.80 -7.34 -9.14
CA VAL A 69 11.58 -7.23 -9.93
C VAL A 69 11.82 -7.84 -11.31
N ILE A 70 10.73 -8.16 -12.00
CA ILE A 70 10.71 -8.59 -13.40
C ILE A 70 9.83 -7.63 -14.20
N THR A 71 10.22 -7.38 -15.45
CA THR A 71 9.44 -6.65 -16.45
C THR A 71 8.35 -7.55 -17.06
N TYR A 72 7.45 -6.96 -17.85
CA TYR A 72 6.41 -7.73 -18.55
C TYR A 72 6.99 -8.74 -19.54
N GLU A 73 8.15 -8.47 -20.15
CA GLU A 73 8.81 -9.41 -21.06
C GLU A 73 9.37 -10.62 -20.32
N GLU A 74 10.07 -10.39 -19.22
CA GLU A 74 10.57 -11.46 -18.33
C GLU A 74 9.42 -12.26 -17.70
N PHE A 75 8.29 -11.62 -17.42
CA PHE A 75 7.07 -12.27 -16.96
C PHE A 75 6.49 -13.25 -17.99
N LYS A 76 6.43 -12.87 -19.27
CA LYS A 76 6.02 -13.80 -20.34
C LYS A 76 6.98 -14.98 -20.45
N ASN A 77 8.29 -14.74 -20.37
CA ASN A 77 9.29 -15.80 -20.36
C ASN A 77 9.12 -16.73 -19.15
N ALA A 78 8.75 -16.19 -17.99
CA ALA A 78 8.46 -16.99 -16.79
C ALA A 78 7.23 -17.89 -16.97
N LEU A 79 6.18 -17.39 -17.63
CA LEU A 79 5.01 -18.19 -17.97
C LEU A 79 5.35 -19.29 -18.98
N GLU A 80 6.21 -19.01 -19.96
CA GLU A 80 6.70 -19.99 -20.92
C GLU A 80 7.51 -21.11 -20.24
N ASP A 81 8.34 -20.78 -19.24
CA ASP A 81 9.09 -21.74 -18.45
C ASP A 81 8.19 -22.62 -17.54
N LEU A 82 7.06 -22.07 -17.05
CA LEU A 82 6.10 -22.77 -16.20
C LEU A 82 5.07 -23.59 -16.98
N ALA A 83 4.73 -23.17 -18.20
CA ALA A 83 3.75 -23.83 -19.07
C ALA A 83 4.00 -25.34 -19.24
N PRO A 84 5.19 -25.83 -19.65
CA PRO A 84 5.44 -27.25 -19.84
C PRO A 84 5.50 -28.02 -18.52
N LYS A 85 5.83 -27.35 -17.39
CA LYS A 85 5.78 -27.99 -16.07
C LYS A 85 4.35 -28.25 -15.62
N ARG A 86 3.42 -27.35 -15.96
CA ARG A 86 2.01 -27.39 -15.57
C ARG A 86 1.15 -28.26 -16.48
N PHE A 87 1.42 -28.23 -17.79
CA PHE A 87 0.66 -28.91 -18.83
C PHE A 87 1.58 -29.82 -19.66
N LYS A 88 2.07 -30.90 -19.03
CA LYS A 88 3.01 -31.84 -19.66
C LYS A 88 2.43 -32.60 -20.86
N ASP A 89 1.10 -32.71 -20.92
CA ASP A 89 0.39 -33.48 -21.93
C ASP A 89 0.02 -32.66 -23.19
N LYS A 90 0.39 -31.37 -23.23
CA LYS A 90 0.05 -30.44 -24.31
C LYS A 90 1.29 -29.99 -25.09
N SER A 91 1.09 -29.48 -26.31
CA SER A 91 2.16 -28.81 -27.05
C SER A 91 2.65 -27.55 -26.32
N LYS A 92 3.87 -27.09 -26.62
CA LYS A 92 4.47 -25.92 -25.98
C LYS A 92 3.60 -24.67 -26.15
N GLU A 93 3.00 -24.50 -27.33
CA GLU A 93 2.12 -23.38 -27.68
C GLU A 93 0.79 -23.45 -26.92
N GLU A 94 0.11 -24.60 -26.93
CA GLU A 94 -1.14 -24.79 -26.21
C GLU A 94 -0.96 -24.69 -24.68
N ALA A 95 0.17 -25.18 -24.16
CA ALA A 95 0.50 -25.07 -22.73
C ALA A 95 0.67 -23.60 -22.32
N TYR A 96 1.31 -22.78 -23.16
CA TYR A 96 1.48 -21.36 -22.94
C TYR A 96 0.15 -20.59 -23.02
N GLU A 97 -0.70 -20.91 -23.99
CA GLU A 97 -2.04 -20.29 -24.05
C GLU A 97 -2.87 -20.67 -22.83
N CYS A 98 -2.84 -21.93 -22.39
CA CYS A 98 -3.57 -22.37 -21.19
C CYS A 98 -3.12 -21.65 -19.92
N ILE A 99 -1.79 -21.47 -19.72
CA ILE A 99 -1.30 -20.76 -18.53
C ILE A 99 -1.64 -19.27 -18.59
N CYS A 100 -1.60 -18.66 -19.77
CA CYS A 100 -2.00 -17.27 -19.97
C CYS A 100 -3.50 -17.08 -19.69
N GLN A 101 -4.36 -18.00 -20.15
CA GLN A 101 -5.80 -17.98 -19.88
C GLN A 101 -6.13 -18.13 -18.39
N LEU A 102 -5.32 -18.85 -17.62
CA LEU A 102 -5.49 -18.94 -16.16
C LEU A 102 -5.25 -17.60 -15.47
N VAL A 103 -4.33 -16.79 -16.01
CA VAL A 103 -3.93 -15.50 -15.44
C VAL A 103 -4.77 -14.35 -16.00
N ALA A 104 -5.18 -14.42 -17.27
CA ALA A 104 -5.93 -13.38 -17.94
C ALA A 104 -7.25 -13.06 -17.21
N GLY A 105 -7.50 -11.77 -16.98
CA GLY A 105 -8.66 -11.27 -16.26
C GLY A 105 -8.67 -11.56 -14.75
N LYS A 106 -7.55 -12.01 -14.16
CA LYS A 106 -7.45 -12.23 -12.71
C LYS A 106 -6.94 -10.99 -12.00
N GLU A 107 -7.39 -10.85 -10.75
CA GLU A 107 -7.01 -9.76 -9.87
C GLU A 107 -6.48 -10.33 -8.55
N PRO A 108 -5.57 -9.62 -7.88
CA PRO A 108 -5.06 -10.05 -6.58
C PRO A 108 -6.18 -10.07 -5.53
N ALA A 109 -6.53 -11.27 -5.05
CA ALA A 109 -7.60 -11.45 -4.10
C ALA A 109 -7.07 -11.51 -2.66
N ASN A 110 -7.72 -10.80 -1.73
CA ASN A 110 -7.42 -10.87 -0.30
C ASN A 110 -8.13 -12.06 0.35
N VAL A 111 -7.79 -13.30 -0.06
CA VAL A 111 -8.40 -14.50 0.52
C VAL A 111 -7.84 -14.72 1.93
N GLY A 112 -8.71 -14.78 2.93
CA GLY A 112 -8.33 -15.05 4.33
C GLY A 112 -7.76 -13.87 5.11
N VAL A 113 -7.72 -12.66 4.53
CA VAL A 113 -7.32 -11.45 5.26
C VAL A 113 -8.53 -10.96 6.07
N THR A 114 -8.36 -10.79 7.37
CA THR A 114 -9.33 -10.07 8.20
C THR A 114 -9.52 -8.69 7.59
N LYS A 115 -10.74 -8.39 7.08
CA LYS A 115 -11.09 -7.04 6.62
C LYS A 115 -10.61 -6.06 7.68
N ALA A 116 -9.75 -5.12 7.31
CA ALA A 116 -9.34 -4.07 8.23
C ALA A 116 -10.62 -3.35 8.67
N LYS A 117 -11.06 -3.63 9.90
CA LYS A 117 -12.09 -2.82 10.53
C LYS A 117 -11.39 -1.49 10.76
N ALA A 118 -11.67 -0.50 9.92
CA ALA A 118 -11.48 0.91 10.26
C ALA A 118 -12.45 1.19 11.42
N GLY A 119 -12.12 0.65 12.59
CA GLY A 119 -13.01 0.49 13.71
C GLY A 119 -12.66 1.50 14.77
N GLY A 120 -13.68 2.07 15.39
CA GLY A 120 -13.62 3.08 16.45
C GLY A 120 -12.76 2.75 17.68
N ALA A 121 -12.00 1.65 17.68
CA ALA A 121 -10.87 1.46 18.58
C ALA A 121 -9.75 2.48 18.32
N VAL A 122 -9.40 2.75 17.05
CA VAL A 122 -8.40 3.79 16.73
C VAL A 122 -8.95 5.16 17.09
N GLU A 123 -10.20 5.46 16.69
CA GLU A 123 -10.89 6.70 17.07
C GLU A 123 -10.94 6.86 18.59
N ARG A 124 -11.33 5.84 19.36
CA ARG A 124 -11.32 5.88 20.84
C ARG A 124 -9.92 6.07 21.43
N LEU A 125 -8.89 5.51 20.81
CA LEU A 125 -7.50 5.63 21.27
C LEU A 125 -6.85 6.97 20.87
N THR A 126 -7.38 7.67 19.87
CA THR A 126 -6.86 8.95 19.36
C THR A 126 -7.79 10.14 19.60
N ASP A 127 -8.91 9.94 20.30
CA ASP A 127 -9.87 10.98 20.65
C ASP A 127 -9.34 11.87 21.78
N THR A 128 -8.73 12.98 21.38
CA THR A 128 -8.15 13.97 22.29
C THR A 128 -9.21 14.74 23.09
N SER A 129 -10.49 14.73 22.68
CA SER A 129 -11.57 15.41 23.40
C SER A 129 -11.83 14.79 24.78
N LYS A 130 -11.46 13.52 24.95
CA LYS A 130 -11.58 12.77 26.22
C LYS A 130 -10.42 13.01 27.17
N TYR A 131 -9.39 13.75 26.77
CA TYR A 131 -8.29 14.09 27.66
C TYR A 131 -8.74 15.09 28.72
N THR A 132 -8.29 14.88 29.96
CA THR A 132 -8.63 15.71 31.12
C THR A 132 -7.38 16.31 31.75
N GLY A 133 -7.56 17.33 32.58
CA GLY A 133 -6.47 18.02 33.27
C GLY A 133 -5.45 18.63 32.30
N SER A 134 -4.17 18.59 32.67
CA SER A 134 -3.06 19.15 31.87
C SER A 134 -2.88 18.51 30.50
N HIS A 135 -3.39 17.29 30.28
CA HIS A 135 -3.36 16.66 28.96
C HIS A 135 -4.34 17.29 27.97
N LYS A 136 -5.44 17.89 28.45
CA LYS A 136 -6.40 18.61 27.59
C LYS A 136 -5.77 19.89 27.02
N GLU A 137 -5.04 20.62 27.84
CA GLU A 137 -4.38 21.90 27.47
C GLU A 137 -3.32 21.72 26.36
N ARG A 138 -2.84 20.51 26.15
CA ARG A 138 -1.84 20.19 25.12
C ARG A 138 -2.39 20.18 23.70
N PHE A 139 -3.70 20.12 23.51
CA PHE A 139 -4.35 20.00 22.20
C PHE A 139 -5.35 21.14 21.96
N ASP A 140 -5.58 21.46 20.70
CA ASP A 140 -6.67 22.36 20.25
C ASP A 140 -7.97 21.59 20.00
N GLU A 141 -9.03 22.31 19.66
CA GLU A 141 -10.36 21.72 19.42
C GLU A 141 -10.38 20.78 18.21
N SER A 142 -9.40 20.89 17.30
CA SER A 142 -9.21 19.96 16.19
C SER A 142 -8.40 18.70 16.57
N GLY A 143 -7.91 18.63 17.82
CA GLY A 143 -7.05 17.57 18.33
C GLY A 143 -5.58 17.69 17.94
N LYS A 144 -5.15 18.84 17.40
CA LYS A 144 -3.77 19.10 17.04
C LYS A 144 -3.02 19.65 18.26
N GLY A 145 -1.77 19.21 18.45
CA GLY A 145 -0.95 19.63 19.58
C GLY A 145 -0.61 21.12 19.52
N LYS A 146 -0.85 21.86 20.60
CA LYS A 146 -0.53 23.30 20.75
C LYS A 146 0.96 23.58 20.99
N GLY A 147 1.80 22.55 21.06
CA GLY A 147 3.24 22.69 21.27
C GLY A 147 3.58 23.26 22.65
N LYS A 148 4.46 24.27 22.69
CA LYS A 148 4.94 24.90 23.93
C LYS A 148 3.82 25.55 24.75
N GLY A 149 2.90 26.25 24.08
CA GLY A 149 1.79 26.95 24.74
C GLY A 149 0.73 26.05 25.40
N GLY A 150 0.75 24.74 25.13
CA GLY A 150 -0.10 23.77 25.83
C GLY A 150 0.63 22.98 26.92
N ARG A 151 1.92 23.27 27.15
CA ARG A 151 2.79 22.56 28.12
C ARG A 151 3.32 23.47 29.21
N GLU A 152 3.34 24.77 28.97
CA GLU A 152 3.91 25.76 29.86
C GLU A 152 2.89 26.88 30.12
N ASP A 153 2.81 27.31 31.38
CA ASP A 153 2.09 28.51 31.78
C ASP A 153 2.96 29.71 31.42
N ILE A 154 2.61 30.40 30.32
CA ILE A 154 3.35 31.58 29.89
C ILE A 154 2.85 32.76 30.71
N VAL A 155 3.59 33.07 31.77
CA VAL A 155 3.36 34.26 32.59
C VAL A 155 3.68 35.51 31.77
N ASP A 156 2.80 36.52 31.83
CA ASP A 156 3.03 37.80 31.16
C ASP A 156 4.24 38.53 31.80
N THR A 157 5.33 38.67 31.04
CA THR A 157 6.56 39.35 31.49
C THR A 157 6.60 40.82 31.12
N SER A 158 5.46 41.42 30.73
CA SER A 158 5.37 42.83 30.33
C SER A 158 5.72 43.82 31.45
N GLY A 159 5.89 43.33 32.68
CA GLY A 159 6.09 44.15 33.89
C GLY A 159 4.81 44.86 34.33
N TYR A 160 3.69 44.57 33.69
CA TYR A 160 2.41 45.17 33.99
C TYR A 160 1.80 44.58 35.26
N VAL A 161 1.34 45.46 36.15
CA VAL A 161 0.82 45.06 37.46
C VAL A 161 -0.56 44.41 37.30
N SER A 162 -0.69 43.15 37.69
CA SER A 162 -1.92 42.34 37.56
C SER A 162 -3.17 42.97 38.21
N ALA A 163 -2.99 43.80 39.24
CA ALA A 163 -4.09 44.51 39.91
C ALA A 163 -4.64 45.70 39.11
N TYR A 164 -3.89 46.23 38.13
CA TYR A 164 -4.30 47.39 37.35
C TYR A 164 -5.08 46.95 36.10
N LYS A 165 -6.36 47.30 36.01
CA LYS A 165 -7.28 46.76 34.97
C LYS A 165 -7.36 47.61 33.69
N HIS A 166 -6.53 48.64 33.58
CA HIS A 166 -6.67 49.67 32.54
C HIS A 166 -5.56 49.64 31.48
N ALA A 167 -5.00 48.45 31.22
CA ALA A 167 -3.90 48.25 30.29
C ALA A 167 -4.30 48.73 28.90
N GLY A 168 -3.48 49.57 28.26
CA GLY A 168 -3.75 50.07 26.90
C GLY A 168 -4.95 51.01 26.77
N THR A 169 -5.60 51.43 27.85
CA THR A 169 -6.77 52.34 27.81
C THR A 169 -6.43 53.82 28.02
N TYR A 170 -5.14 54.16 28.15
CA TYR A 170 -4.70 55.53 28.42
C TYR A 170 -5.12 56.50 27.30
N ASP A 171 -4.83 56.17 26.04
CA ASP A 171 -5.20 56.99 24.87
C ASP A 171 -6.71 57.16 24.68
N ALA A 172 -7.52 56.20 25.16
CA ALA A 172 -8.97 56.30 25.12
C ALA A 172 -9.54 57.30 26.15
N LYS A 173 -8.82 57.54 27.25
CA LYS A 173 -9.22 58.48 28.32
C LYS A 173 -8.71 59.91 28.09
N VAL A 174 -7.67 60.10 27.28
CA VAL A 174 -6.98 61.40 27.11
C VAL A 174 -7.46 62.17 25.87
N LYS A 175 -8.44 61.65 25.12
CA LYS A 175 -9.10 62.44 24.06
C LYS A 175 -9.91 63.57 24.67
N LYS A 176 -9.37 64.78 24.55
CA LYS A 176 -9.97 66.07 24.89
C LYS A 176 -11.10 66.41 23.93
#